data_AF-A0A1B1AKN6-F1
#
_entry.id   AF-A0A1B1AKN6-F1
#
_cell.length_a   1.000
_cell.length_b   1.000
_cell.length_c   1.000
_cell.angle_alpha   90.00
_cell.angle_beta   90.00
_cell.angle_gamma   90.00
#
_symmetry.space_group_name_H-M   'P 1'
#
loop_
_entity.id
_entity.type
_entity.pdbx_description
1 polymer ?
#
loop_
_entity_poly.entity_id
_entity_poly.type
_entity_poly.pdbx_seq_one_letter_code
_entity_poly.pdbx_strand_id
1 'polypeptide(L)' 'MKNRDIIVYTVGFHIDNDATALSVFRQCATDESHFYLADDRTTLQAAFQQIGQSISQLRITH' A
#
# COMPACT_ATOMS: atom_id res chain seq x y z
N MET A 1 -9.56 -11.91 2.41
CA MET A 1 -9.47 -11.08 1.17
C MET A 1 -8.34 -11.56 0.26
N LYS A 2 -7.13 -11.79 0.79
CA LYS A 2 -5.95 -12.25 0.01
C LYS A 2 -6.16 -13.57 -0.76
N ASN A 3 -6.92 -14.53 -0.22
CA ASN A 3 -7.20 -15.82 -0.88
C ASN A 3 -8.23 -15.78 -2.02
N ARG A 4 -8.56 -14.59 -2.55
CA ARG A 4 -9.56 -14.42 -3.63
C ARG A 4 -8.96 -13.78 -4.88
N ASP A 5 -7.64 -13.88 -5.06
CA ASP A 5 -6.89 -13.18 -6.12
C ASP A 5 -7.09 -11.65 -6.08
N ILE A 6 -7.29 -11.10 -4.88
CA ILE A 6 -7.45 -9.65 -4.66
C ILE A 6 -6.13 -9.09 -4.13
N ILE A 7 -5.56 -8.13 -4.86
CA ILE A 7 -4.42 -7.33 -4.41
C ILE A 7 -4.93 -6.24 -3.47
N VAL A 8 -4.40 -6.20 -2.25
CA VAL A 8 -4.71 -5.23 -1.20
C VAL A 8 -3.50 -4.34 -0.98
N TYR A 9 -3.65 -3.07 -1.34
CA TYR A 9 -2.68 -2.02 -1.05
C TYR A 9 -3.05 -1.35 0.28
N THR A 10 -2.09 -1.24 1.20
CA THR A 10 -2.30 -0.57 2.49
C THR A 10 -1.41 0.65 2.59
N VAL A 11 -2.01 1.81 2.88
CA VAL A 11 -1.29 3.05 3.12
C VAL A 11 -1.48 3.47 4.58
N GLY A 12 -0.42 3.41 5.36
CA GLY A 12 -0.38 3.97 6.71
C GLY A 12 -0.05 5.45 6.64
N PHE A 13 -0.91 6.30 7.21
CA PHE A 13 -0.69 7.75 7.23
C PHE A 13 -0.46 8.22 8.67
N HIS A 14 0.71 8.83 8.91
CA HIS A 14 1.08 9.43 10.19
C HIS A 14 0.87 8.49 11.39
N ILE A 15 1.49 7.30 11.33
CA ILE A 15 1.35 6.24 12.34
C ILE A 15 2.36 6.41 13.51
N ASP A 16 3.17 7.47 13.50
CA ASP A 16 4.11 7.84 14.59
C ASP A 16 4.90 6.67 15.19
N ASN A 17 5.35 5.77 14.30
CA ASN A 17 6.14 4.60 14.64
C ASN A 17 5.50 3.62 15.65
N ASP A 18 4.18 3.67 15.83
CA ASP A 18 3.45 2.69 16.64
C ASP A 18 3.64 1.28 16.05
N ALA A 19 4.41 0.45 16.75
CA ALA A 19 4.76 -0.89 16.31
C ALA A 19 3.54 -1.81 16.12
N THR A 20 2.48 -1.61 16.91
CA THR A 20 1.26 -2.40 16.82
C THR A 20 0.49 -2.00 15.56
N ALA A 21 0.31 -0.69 15.35
CA ALA A 21 -0.36 -0.17 14.16
C ALA A 21 0.41 -0.55 12.88
N LEU A 22 1.74 -0.41 12.88
CA LEU A 22 2.59 -0.85 11.76
C LEU A 22 2.44 -2.33 11.46
N SER A 23 2.38 -3.18 12.50
CA SER A 23 2.19 -4.63 12.34
C SER A 23 0.82 -4.94 11.70
N VAL A 24 -0.26 -4.34 12.19
CA VAL A 24 -1.61 -4.54 11.65
C VAL A 24 -1.69 -4.11 10.19
N PHE A 25 -1.15 -2.93 9.85
CA PHE A 25 -1.21 -2.42 8.49
C PHE A 25 -0.41 -3.28 7.50
N ARG A 26 0.77 -3.78 7.91
CA ARG A 26 1.54 -4.76 7.12
C ARG A 26 0.75 -6.05 6.91
N GLN A 27 0.05 -6.53 7.92
CA GLN A 27 -0.78 -7.74 7.81
C GLN A 27 -1.99 -7.57 6.88
N CYS A 28 -2.51 -6.34 6.74
CA CYS A 28 -3.59 -6.04 5.81
C CYS A 28 -3.15 -6.05 4.33
N ALA A 29 -1.93 -5.57 4.03
CA ALA A 29 -1.40 -5.51 2.67
C ALA A 29 -1.17 -6.90 2.08
N THR A 30 -1.38 -7.13 0.78
CA THR A 30 -1.18 -8.46 0.15
C THR A 30 0.17 -9.07 0.49
N ASP A 31 1.22 -8.26 0.40
CA ASP A 31 2.58 -8.56 0.84
C ASP A 31 3.29 -7.25 1.24
N GLU A 32 4.56 -7.33 1.63
CA GLU A 32 5.34 -6.17 2.08
C GLU A 32 5.52 -5.09 0.99
N SER A 33 5.52 -5.46 -0.29
CA SER A 33 5.65 -4.50 -1.40
C SER A 33 4.36 -3.70 -1.65
N HIS A 34 3.23 -4.15 -1.09
CA HIS A 34 1.93 -3.49 -1.16
C HIS A 34 1.63 -2.65 0.09
N PHE A 35 2.60 -2.50 1.00
CA PHE A 35 2.51 -1.64 2.16
C PHE A 35 3.30 -0.34 1.92
N TYR A 36 2.65 0.80 2.19
CA TYR A 36 3.23 2.12 2.07
C TYR A 36 3.06 2.85 3.39
N LEU A 37 4.12 3.47 3.88
CA LEU A 37 4.07 4.38 5.02
C LEU A 37 4.27 5.81 4.49
N ALA A 38 3.32 6.68 4.83
CA ALA A 38 3.34 8.08 4.45
C ALA A 38 3.27 8.95 5.72
N ASP A 39 4.25 9.82 5.90
CA ASP A 39 4.32 10.71 7.05
C ASP A 39 3.75 12.09 6.76
N ASP A 40 3.59 12.44 5.48
CA ASP A 40 3.15 13.75 5.01
C ASP A 40 2.32 13.68 3.72
N ARG A 41 1.80 14.84 3.29
CA ARG A 41 0.96 14.94 2.08
C ARG A 41 1.69 14.52 0.81
N THR A 42 2.99 14.80 0.72
CA THR A 42 3.82 14.51 -0.45
C THR A 42 4.07 13.01 -0.61
N THR A 43 4.43 12.33 0.47
CA THR A 43 4.62 10.88 0.55
C THR A 43 3.29 10.14 0.36
N LEU A 44 2.19 10.69 0.88
CA LEU A 44 0.85 10.16 0.65
C LEU A 44 0.47 10.22 -0.84
N GLN A 45 0.69 11.37 -1.49
CA GLN A 45 0.41 11.53 -2.91
C GLN A 45 1.29 10.62 -3.77
N ALA A 46 2.57 10.47 -3.42
CA ALA A 46 3.48 9.57 -4.09
C ALA A 46 3.03 8.10 -3.99
N ALA A 47 2.58 7.65 -2.81
CA ALA A 47 2.06 6.30 -2.61
C ALA A 47 0.87 6.01 -3.54
N PHE A 48 -0.11 6.91 -3.61
CA PHE A 48 -1.25 6.75 -4.51
C PHE A 48 -0.87 6.78 -6.00
N GLN A 49 0.11 7.61 -6.39
CA GLN A 49 0.61 7.64 -7.77
C GLN A 49 1.28 6.31 -8.15
N GLN A 50 2.10 5.74 -7.26
CA GLN A 50 2.75 4.45 -7.48
C GLN A 50 1.72 3.33 -7.63
N ILE A 51 0.71 3.28 -6.77
CA ILE A 51 -0.39 2.32 -6.86
C ILE A 51 -1.11 2.46 -8.21
N GLY A 52 -1.44 3.68 -8.63
CA GLY A 52 -2.08 3.95 -9.92
C GLY A 52 -1.25 3.51 -11.13
N GLN A 53 0.08 3.68 -11.07
CA GLN A 53 0.99 3.20 -12.11
C GLN A 53 1.04 1.67 -12.17
N SER A 54 1.13 0.98 -11.03
CA SER A 54 1.12 -0.49 -10.97
C SER A 54 -0.16 -1.06 -11.58
N ILE A 55 -1.32 -0.48 -11.27
CA ILE A 55 -2.61 -0.86 -11.86
C ILE A 55 -2.64 -0.57 -13.37
N SER A 56 -2.07 0.57 -13.80
CA SER A 56 -2.03 0.94 -15.22
C SER A 56 -1.13 0.00 -16.03
N GLN A 57 0.00 -0.44 -15.47
CA GLN A 57 0.90 -1.40 -16.13
C GLN A 57 0.25 -2.79 -16.28
N LEU A 58 -0.51 -3.25 -15.29
CA LEU A 58 -1.30 -4.47 -15.40
C LEU A 58 -2.30 -4.45 -16.56
N ARG A 59 -2.72 -3.25 -17.00
CA ARG A 59 -3.60 -3.09 -18.17
C ARG A 59 -2.84 -3.14 -19.50
N ILE A 60 -1.52 -2.90 -19.50
CA ILE A 60 -0.70 -2.77 -20.72
C ILE A 60 -0.03 -4.09 -21.12
N THR A 61 0.04 -5.09 -20.24
CA THR A 61 0.56 -6.42 -20.58
C THR A 61 -0.39 -7.13 -21.57
N HIS A 62 0.00 -7.15 -22.84
CA HIS A 62 -0.60 -7.92 -23.94
C HIS A 62 0.50 -8.67 -24.69
#